data_AF-A0ABD1FKX9-F1
#
_entry.id   AF-A0ABD1FKX9-F1
#
_cell.length_a   1.000
_cell.length_b   1.000
_cell.length_c   1.000
_cell.angle_alpha   90.00
_cell.angle_beta   90.00
_cell.angle_gamma   90.00
#
_symmetry.space_group_name_H-M   'P 1'
#
loop_
_entity.id
_entity.type
_entity.pdbx_description
1 polymer ?
#
loop_
_entity_poly.entity_id
_entity_poly.type
_entity_poly.pdbx_seq_one_letter_code
_entity_poly.pdbx_strand_id
1 'polypeptide(L)'
;MKSATLTLCTAVSPPAINRASFRPLRIVNFKTPALISRVDVISDDRSERRSLSISSRCARKLRLNRNFISGTTAAAGRGGGGSVSELNDGARKLLQVILWIAEAVYIVWLFLLPFAPGDPVWAISSDTINSLIGLSLNFFFILPLTNSLGIHLIEAPVLHPMSEGLFNLVIAWTLMFAPLLYTDKLRDRFKGSIDVLWGFQMFLTNTFLIPYMAIRLNEAEEDDTPRKTSQLGSVMTNGAVIIGLTGGLVSLLSIVWAFYGRGDGNFGDLGDRLEFLQSYLGSERLAYAFIWDICLYLVFQPWLIGDNLQNVRQDKIASVNLLRFVPVVGLVAYCLCLDTGKET
;
A
#
# COMPACT_ATOMS: atom_id res chain seq x y z
N MET A 1 51.24 -53.20 -26.06
CA MET A 1 52.20 -52.11 -26.39
C MET A 1 51.45 -50.80 -26.40
N LYS A 2 52.11 -49.75 -25.90
CA LYS A 2 51.58 -48.45 -25.45
C LYS A 2 50.76 -47.71 -26.52
N SER A 3 49.63 -47.11 -26.13
CA SER A 3 48.98 -46.04 -26.90
C SER A 3 48.94 -44.79 -26.03
N ALA A 4 49.48 -43.70 -26.58
CA ALA A 4 49.72 -42.44 -25.90
C ALA A 4 48.47 -41.55 -25.93
N THR A 5 48.09 -41.01 -24.78
CA THR A 5 47.07 -39.97 -24.64
C THR A 5 47.73 -38.61 -24.83
N LEU A 6 47.37 -37.90 -25.89
CA LEU A 6 47.74 -36.51 -26.15
C LEU A 6 46.70 -35.58 -25.52
N THR A 7 47.12 -34.87 -24.48
CA THR A 7 46.37 -33.80 -23.81
C THR A 7 46.44 -32.53 -24.65
N LEU A 8 45.31 -31.95 -25.02
CA LEU A 8 45.23 -30.65 -25.70
C LEU A 8 44.43 -29.67 -24.83
N CYS A 9 45.17 -28.87 -24.06
CA CYS A 9 44.64 -27.73 -23.32
C CYS A 9 44.50 -26.54 -24.28
N THR A 10 43.27 -26.12 -24.58
CA THR A 10 43.02 -24.82 -25.22
C THR A 10 42.75 -23.77 -24.15
N ALA A 11 43.75 -22.93 -23.90
CA ALA A 11 43.60 -21.67 -23.20
C ALA A 11 42.94 -20.65 -24.14
N VAL A 12 41.79 -20.10 -23.75
CA VAL A 12 41.18 -18.94 -24.42
C VAL A 12 41.12 -17.81 -23.40
N SER A 13 41.91 -16.77 -23.66
CA SER A 13 41.96 -15.53 -22.89
C SER A 13 40.69 -14.69 -23.08
N PRO A 14 40.28 -13.89 -22.08
CA PRO A 14 39.11 -13.02 -22.17
C PRO A 14 39.40 -11.75 -23.01
N PRO A 15 38.38 -11.14 -23.65
CA PRO A 15 38.56 -9.91 -24.42
C PRO A 15 38.72 -8.69 -23.50
N ALA A 16 39.68 -7.83 -23.86
CA ALA A 16 39.97 -6.57 -23.20
C ALA A 16 38.83 -5.54 -23.43
N ILE A 17 38.23 -5.05 -22.36
CA ILE A 17 37.30 -3.91 -22.39
C ILE A 17 38.12 -2.62 -22.24
N ASN A 18 38.06 -1.79 -23.27
CA ASN A 18 38.64 -0.45 -23.30
C ASN A 18 37.97 0.46 -22.25
N ARG A 19 38.75 0.93 -21.27
CA ARG A 19 38.34 2.00 -20.35
C ARG A 19 38.38 3.35 -21.07
N ALA A 20 37.22 3.85 -21.49
CA ALA A 20 37.06 5.27 -21.81
C ALA A 20 36.90 6.06 -20.49
N SER A 21 37.80 7.03 -20.31
CA SER A 21 37.88 7.96 -19.19
C SER A 21 36.64 8.88 -19.15
N PHE A 22 35.80 8.76 -18.13
CA PHE A 22 34.82 9.78 -17.79
C PHE A 22 35.48 10.83 -16.88
N ARG A 23 35.62 12.05 -17.40
CA ARG A 23 36.02 13.25 -16.63
C ARG A 23 34.84 13.73 -15.76
N PRO A 24 35.09 14.23 -14.54
CA PRO A 24 34.05 14.78 -13.68
C PRO A 24 33.72 16.21 -14.11
N LEU A 25 32.45 16.50 -14.40
CA LEU A 25 31.99 17.88 -14.59
C LEU A 25 31.61 18.51 -13.25
N ARG A 26 32.22 19.67 -13.05
CA ARG A 26 32.25 20.50 -11.85
C ARG A 26 31.05 21.44 -11.87
N ILE A 27 30.33 21.47 -10.74
CA ILE A 27 29.62 22.60 -10.08
C ILE A 27 29.37 23.84 -10.96
N VAL A 28 28.10 24.22 -11.10
CA VAL A 28 27.69 25.62 -11.31
C VAL A 28 26.53 25.96 -10.36
N ASN A 29 26.86 26.78 -9.36
CA ASN A 29 25.94 27.61 -8.60
C ASN A 29 25.27 28.64 -9.53
N PHE A 30 23.96 28.89 -9.38
CA PHE A 30 23.39 30.16 -9.81
C PHE A 30 22.59 30.83 -8.71
N LYS A 31 23.15 31.95 -8.26
CA LYS A 31 22.52 33.02 -7.49
C LYS A 31 21.38 33.65 -8.27
N THR A 32 20.42 34.19 -7.52
CA THR A 32 19.49 35.26 -7.89
C THR A 32 20.15 36.41 -8.66
N PRO A 33 19.36 37.08 -9.52
CA PRO A 33 19.19 38.52 -9.34
C PRO A 33 17.73 38.99 -9.48
N ALA A 34 17.56 40.27 -9.18
CA ALA A 34 16.34 40.97 -8.82
C ALA A 34 15.55 41.59 -10.01
N LEU A 35 14.35 42.09 -9.67
CA LEU A 35 13.70 43.34 -10.12
C LEU A 35 13.62 43.68 -11.62
N ILE A 36 12.38 43.79 -12.13
CA ILE A 36 11.83 44.81 -13.05
C ILE A 36 10.29 44.61 -12.99
N SER A 37 9.54 45.43 -12.25
CA SER A 37 8.84 46.67 -12.64
C SER A 37 7.75 46.51 -13.73
N ARG A 38 6.50 46.68 -13.27
CA ARG A 38 5.32 47.32 -13.89
C ARG A 38 5.26 47.44 -15.42
N VAL A 39 4.15 46.91 -15.97
CA VAL A 39 3.31 47.65 -16.91
C VAL A 39 1.85 47.46 -16.48
N ASP A 40 1.24 48.57 -16.04
CA ASP A 40 -0.20 48.72 -15.87
C ASP A 40 -0.88 48.71 -17.25
N VAL A 41 -1.94 47.90 -17.42
CA VAL A 41 -2.95 48.18 -18.43
C VAL A 41 -4.29 48.27 -17.73
N ILE A 42 -4.67 49.52 -17.50
CA ILE A 42 -6.02 49.97 -17.22
C ILE A 42 -6.84 49.75 -18.49
N SER A 43 -7.97 49.07 -18.37
CA SER A 43 -9.15 49.33 -19.20
C SER A 43 -10.38 49.13 -18.35
N ASP A 44 -10.85 50.28 -17.89
CA ASP A 44 -12.20 50.57 -17.42
C ASP A 44 -13.16 50.42 -18.62
N ASP A 45 -14.24 49.66 -18.49
CA ASP A 45 -15.53 50.16 -18.93
C ASP A 45 -16.69 49.52 -18.15
N ARG A 46 -17.69 50.37 -17.97
CA ARG A 46 -18.68 50.43 -16.92
C ARG A 46 -20.05 50.38 -17.60
N SER A 47 -20.89 49.42 -17.23
CA SER A 47 -22.34 49.42 -17.50
C SER A 47 -22.99 48.29 -16.69
N GLU A 48 -23.39 48.46 -15.43
CA GLU A 48 -24.59 49.16 -14.90
C GLU A 48 -25.95 48.49 -15.21
N ARG A 49 -26.73 48.35 -14.12
CA ARG A 49 -28.19 48.06 -13.91
C ARG A 49 -28.58 46.60 -13.71
N ARG A 50 -28.94 46.17 -12.49
CA ARG A 50 -30.10 46.48 -11.60
C ARG A 50 -31.44 45.84 -12.02
N SER A 51 -31.86 44.82 -11.27
CA SER A 51 -33.23 44.59 -10.74
C SER A 51 -33.20 43.35 -9.82
N LEU A 52 -33.22 43.45 -8.48
CA LEU A 52 -34.39 43.58 -7.58
C LEU A 52 -35.57 42.62 -7.86
N SER A 53 -35.75 41.61 -6.99
CA SER A 53 -36.98 41.32 -6.20
C SER A 53 -36.84 39.93 -5.54
N ILE A 54 -36.73 39.80 -4.21
CA ILE A 54 -37.81 39.72 -3.20
C ILE A 54 -38.57 38.39 -3.20
N SER A 55 -38.64 37.81 -1.98
CA SER A 55 -39.51 36.71 -1.51
C SER A 55 -39.01 35.29 -1.80
N SER A 56 -38.93 34.33 -0.86
CA SER A 56 -39.73 34.14 0.35
C SER A 56 -38.95 33.45 1.47
N ARG A 57 -39.16 33.94 2.69
CA ARG A 57 -38.78 33.30 3.96
C ARG A 57 -39.61 32.02 4.20
N CYS A 58 -39.00 31.14 5.01
CA CYS A 58 -39.62 30.28 6.03
C CYS A 58 -39.99 28.83 5.64
N ALA A 59 -39.16 27.87 6.05
CA ALA A 59 -39.61 26.61 6.65
C ALA A 59 -38.51 25.90 7.46
N ARG A 60 -38.58 26.10 8.79
CA ARG A 60 -38.43 25.07 9.84
C ARG A 60 -37.30 24.03 9.73
N LYS A 61 -36.20 24.33 10.43
CA LYS A 61 -35.72 23.61 11.63
C LYS A 61 -36.34 22.20 11.86
N LEU A 62 -35.63 21.16 11.43
CA LEU A 62 -35.74 19.81 11.99
C LEU A 62 -34.32 19.22 12.13
N ARG A 63 -33.68 19.58 13.26
CA ARG A 63 -32.61 18.79 13.87
C ARG A 63 -33.28 17.50 14.36
N LEU A 64 -33.12 16.41 13.63
CA LEU A 64 -33.40 15.07 14.13
C LEU A 64 -32.08 14.42 14.54
N ASN A 65 -31.82 14.62 15.83
CA ASN A 65 -30.95 13.83 16.67
C ASN A 65 -31.25 12.33 16.48
N ARG A 66 -30.25 11.52 16.15
CA ARG A 66 -30.36 10.06 16.20
C ARG A 66 -29.03 9.45 16.64
N ASN A 67 -28.72 9.67 17.91
CA ASN A 67 -27.84 8.81 18.70
C ASN A 67 -28.65 7.59 19.18
N PHE A 68 -28.28 6.40 18.72
CA PHE A 68 -28.52 5.09 19.36
C PHE A 68 -27.66 4.10 18.56
N ILE A 69 -26.61 3.47 19.10
CA ILE A 69 -26.62 2.48 20.18
C ILE A 69 -25.33 2.62 21.01
N SER A 70 -25.46 2.94 22.29
CA SER A 70 -24.53 2.47 23.33
C SER A 70 -25.38 2.08 24.53
N GLY A 71 -25.42 0.79 24.79
CA GLY A 71 -26.04 0.26 25.98
C GLY A 71 -25.25 0.66 27.22
N THR A 72 -25.98 1.21 28.18
CA THR A 72 -26.08 0.80 29.59
C THR A 72 -25.92 2.01 30.51
N THR A 73 -27.05 2.46 31.04
CA THR A 73 -27.15 3.46 32.11
C THR A 73 -26.70 2.88 33.44
N ALA A 74 -25.82 3.59 34.15
CA ALA A 74 -25.78 3.59 35.61
C ALA A 74 -25.54 5.02 36.12
N ALA A 75 -26.05 5.28 37.31
CA ALA A 75 -26.53 6.57 37.82
C ALA A 75 -25.50 7.71 38.00
N ALA A 76 -26.08 8.90 38.08
CA ALA A 76 -25.50 10.21 38.32
C ALA A 76 -24.39 10.29 39.40
N GLY A 77 -23.28 10.91 39.01
CA GLY A 77 -22.26 11.48 39.89
C GLY A 77 -21.68 12.71 39.21
N ARG A 78 -21.79 13.85 39.90
CA ARG A 78 -21.52 15.21 39.44
C ARG A 78 -20.01 15.46 39.36
N GLY A 79 -19.51 15.89 38.19
CA GLY A 79 -18.16 16.45 38.00
C GLY A 79 -17.13 15.46 37.43
N GLY A 80 -16.97 15.45 36.10
CA GLY A 80 -16.02 14.54 35.44
C GLY A 80 -15.87 14.83 33.95
N GLY A 81 -15.48 16.05 33.59
CA GLY A 81 -15.10 16.37 32.20
C GLY A 81 -13.74 15.80 31.80
N GLY A 82 -12.89 15.41 32.77
CA GLY A 82 -11.54 14.90 32.54
C GLY A 82 -11.45 13.40 32.26
N SER A 83 -12.31 12.58 32.87
CA SER A 83 -12.10 11.13 32.89
C SER A 83 -12.26 10.44 31.53
N VAL A 84 -13.22 10.84 30.70
CA VAL A 84 -13.44 10.19 29.39
C VAL A 84 -12.33 10.52 28.38
N SER A 85 -11.81 11.76 28.42
CA SER A 85 -10.72 12.18 27.53
C SER A 85 -9.39 11.57 27.94
N GLU A 86 -9.10 11.51 29.25
CA GLU A 86 -7.89 10.88 29.79
C GLU A 86 -7.89 9.36 29.57
N LEU A 87 -9.04 8.69 29.72
CA LEU A 87 -9.17 7.26 29.41
C LEU A 87 -8.92 6.95 27.93
N ASN A 88 -9.41 7.80 27.03
CA ASN A 88 -9.21 7.63 25.59
C ASN A 88 -7.75 7.89 25.19
N ASP A 89 -7.09 8.88 25.82
CA ASP A 89 -5.67 9.13 25.61
C ASP A 89 -4.80 7.97 26.12
N GLY A 90 -5.11 7.44 27.30
CA GLY A 90 -4.45 6.26 27.85
C GLY A 90 -4.61 5.03 26.96
N ALA A 91 -5.82 4.77 26.44
CA ALA A 91 -6.08 3.68 25.51
C ALA A 91 -5.31 3.84 24.19
N ARG A 92 -5.24 5.07 23.65
CA ARG A 92 -4.48 5.40 22.44
C ARG A 92 -2.98 5.16 22.63
N LYS A 93 -2.41 5.64 23.74
CA LYS A 93 -0.99 5.42 24.10
C LYS A 93 -0.69 3.93 24.31
N LEU A 94 -1.58 3.20 24.99
CA LEU A 94 -1.46 1.76 25.16
C LEU A 94 -1.44 1.03 23.80
N LEU A 95 -2.37 1.37 22.91
CA LEU A 95 -2.46 0.76 21.58
C LEU A 95 -1.20 1.07 20.75
N GLN A 96 -0.70 2.29 20.83
CA GLN A 96 0.56 2.68 20.20
C GLN A 96 1.75 1.86 20.72
N VAL A 97 1.87 1.69 22.04
CA VAL A 97 2.93 0.86 22.64
C VAL A 97 2.80 -0.60 22.19
N ILE A 98 1.58 -1.15 22.15
CA ILE A 98 1.34 -2.51 21.65
C ILE A 98 1.79 -2.65 20.20
N LEU A 99 1.50 -1.68 19.33
CA LEU A 99 1.93 -1.70 17.93
C LEU A 99 3.46 -1.64 17.79
N TRP A 100 4.14 -0.80 18.58
CA TRP A 100 5.61 -0.76 18.57
C TRP A 100 6.26 -2.05 19.09
N ILE A 101 5.68 -2.65 20.13
CA ILE A 101 6.13 -3.96 20.63
C ILE A 101 5.88 -5.02 19.55
N ALA A 102 4.71 -5.02 18.92
CA ALA A 102 4.39 -5.94 17.84
C ALA A 102 5.38 -5.80 16.67
N GLU A 103 5.73 -4.58 16.28
CA GLU A 103 6.75 -4.32 15.25
C GLU A 103 8.13 -4.82 15.66
N ALA A 104 8.57 -4.54 16.89
CA ALA A 104 9.86 -5.02 17.37
C ALA A 104 9.94 -6.54 17.41
N VAL A 105 8.88 -7.20 17.90
CA VAL A 105 8.75 -8.66 17.89
C VAL A 105 8.73 -9.17 16.46
N TYR A 106 7.98 -8.53 15.58
CA TYR A 106 7.87 -8.90 14.17
C TYR A 106 9.23 -8.85 13.47
N ILE A 107 9.97 -7.75 13.58
CA ILE A 107 11.30 -7.61 12.97
C ILE A 107 12.27 -8.66 13.52
N VAL A 108 12.32 -8.81 14.85
CA VAL A 108 13.25 -9.74 15.50
C VAL A 108 12.92 -11.18 15.10
N TRP A 109 11.66 -11.57 15.16
CA TRP A 109 11.19 -12.90 14.80
C TRP A 109 11.42 -13.21 13.33
N LEU A 110 10.97 -12.33 12.44
CA LEU A 110 10.88 -12.62 11.01
C LEU A 110 12.15 -12.29 10.24
N PHE A 111 12.98 -11.33 10.65
CA PHE A 111 14.23 -11.03 9.91
C PHE A 111 15.49 -11.58 10.58
N LEU A 112 15.55 -11.54 11.91
CA LEU A 112 16.80 -11.81 12.63
C LEU A 112 16.91 -13.24 13.14
N LEU A 113 15.82 -13.79 13.69
CA LEU A 113 15.83 -15.11 14.32
C LEU A 113 15.70 -16.25 13.28
N PRO A 114 16.39 -17.38 13.51
CA PRO A 114 16.29 -18.58 12.67
C PRO A 114 15.07 -19.46 13.03
N PHE A 115 14.14 -18.98 13.86
CA PHE A 115 12.96 -19.75 14.28
C PHE A 115 11.77 -19.64 13.33
N ALA A 116 11.67 -18.54 12.59
CA ALA A 116 10.70 -18.43 11.51
C ALA A 116 11.08 -19.36 10.35
N PRO A 117 10.10 -19.96 9.64
CA PRO A 117 10.34 -20.73 8.42
C PRO A 117 11.30 -20.04 7.44
N GLY A 118 12.20 -20.82 6.86
CA GLY A 118 13.19 -20.38 5.87
C GLY A 118 14.39 -19.61 6.44
N ASP A 119 15.33 -19.24 5.57
CA ASP A 119 16.59 -18.62 5.99
C ASP A 119 16.42 -17.16 6.45
N PRO A 120 17.05 -16.74 7.57
CA PRO A 120 17.00 -15.34 8.02
C PRO A 120 17.67 -14.40 7.02
N VAL A 121 17.43 -13.09 7.18
CA VAL A 121 17.87 -12.10 6.19
C VAL A 121 19.39 -12.08 5.97
N TRP A 122 20.16 -12.44 7.01
CA TRP A 122 21.62 -12.49 6.97
C TRP A 122 22.19 -13.80 6.39
N ALA A 123 21.35 -14.81 6.15
CA ALA A 123 21.74 -16.10 5.57
C ALA A 123 20.90 -16.47 4.34
N ILE A 124 20.30 -15.48 3.66
CA ILE A 124 19.39 -15.72 2.54
C ILE A 124 20.06 -16.55 1.43
N SER A 125 19.41 -17.64 1.04
CA SER A 125 19.87 -18.48 -0.06
C SER A 125 19.72 -17.80 -1.42
N SER A 126 20.54 -18.22 -2.39
CA SER A 126 20.38 -17.75 -3.77
C SER A 126 19.06 -18.21 -4.40
N ASP A 127 18.52 -19.35 -3.95
CA ASP A 127 17.24 -19.89 -4.44
C ASP A 127 16.05 -19.04 -4.02
N THR A 128 16.05 -18.54 -2.77
CA THR A 128 15.03 -17.60 -2.29
C THR A 128 15.10 -16.28 -3.06
N ILE A 129 16.31 -15.77 -3.36
CA ILE A 129 16.49 -14.55 -4.19
C ILE A 129 15.98 -14.78 -5.62
N ASN A 130 16.32 -15.90 -6.25
CA ASN A 130 15.88 -16.23 -7.60
C ASN A 130 14.35 -16.37 -7.67
N SER A 131 13.75 -16.99 -6.65
CA SER A 131 12.30 -17.09 -6.53
C SER A 131 11.64 -15.73 -6.36
N LEU A 132 12.22 -14.84 -5.53
CA LEU A 132 11.73 -13.47 -5.36
C LEU A 132 11.81 -12.66 -6.65
N ILE A 133 12.93 -12.75 -7.37
CA ILE A 133 13.10 -12.09 -8.68
C ILE A 133 12.10 -12.66 -9.68
N GLY A 134 11.93 -13.98 -9.72
CA GLY A 134 10.98 -14.63 -10.61
C GLY A 134 9.54 -14.19 -10.35
N LEU A 135 9.13 -14.14 -9.08
CA LEU A 135 7.81 -13.63 -8.67
C LEU A 135 7.65 -12.15 -9.07
N SER A 136 8.69 -11.35 -8.87
CA SER A 136 8.71 -9.93 -9.23
C SER A 136 8.65 -9.71 -10.75
N LEU A 137 9.26 -10.59 -11.56
CA LEU A 137 9.13 -10.55 -13.02
C LEU A 137 7.71 -10.88 -13.48
N ASN A 138 7.01 -11.75 -12.74
CA ASN A 138 5.62 -12.11 -12.98
C ASN A 138 4.62 -11.18 -12.26
N PHE A 139 5.04 -9.95 -11.93
CA PHE A 139 4.21 -8.94 -11.30
C PHE A 139 2.91 -8.69 -12.08
N PHE A 140 1.79 -8.71 -11.35
CA PHE A 140 0.41 -8.61 -11.84
C PHE A 140 0.07 -9.55 -12.99
N PHE A 141 0.80 -10.65 -13.11
CA PHE A 141 0.69 -11.60 -14.22
C PHE A 141 0.91 -10.97 -15.60
N ILE A 142 1.48 -9.76 -15.68
CA ILE A 142 1.65 -9.04 -16.95
C ILE A 142 2.50 -9.88 -17.90
N LEU A 143 3.67 -10.32 -17.44
CA LEU A 143 4.60 -11.11 -18.24
C LEU A 143 4.04 -12.49 -18.64
N PRO A 144 3.54 -13.33 -17.72
CA PRO A 144 3.01 -14.64 -18.09
C PRO A 144 1.78 -14.55 -19.01
N LEU A 145 0.89 -13.57 -18.81
CA LEU A 145 -0.24 -13.37 -19.73
C LEU A 145 0.23 -12.88 -21.10
N THR A 146 1.19 -11.96 -21.16
CA THR A 146 1.74 -11.44 -22.43
C THR A 146 2.44 -12.54 -23.24
N ASN A 147 3.21 -13.41 -22.59
CA ASN A 147 3.80 -14.57 -23.25
C ASN A 147 2.73 -15.58 -23.71
N SER A 148 1.66 -15.79 -22.93
CA SER A 148 0.54 -16.65 -23.37
C SER A 148 -0.18 -16.14 -24.62
N LEU A 149 -0.12 -14.83 -24.87
CA LEU A 149 -0.64 -14.18 -26.08
C LEU A 149 0.35 -14.18 -27.25
N GLY A 150 1.52 -14.81 -27.10
CA GLY A 150 2.53 -14.95 -28.16
C GLY A 150 3.52 -13.79 -28.25
N ILE A 151 3.55 -12.87 -27.28
CA ILE A 151 4.52 -11.78 -27.22
C ILE A 151 5.66 -12.18 -26.27
N HIS A 152 6.79 -12.60 -26.84
CA HIS A 152 7.96 -13.12 -26.11
C HIS A 152 9.14 -12.14 -26.12
N LEU A 153 8.95 -10.93 -25.58
CA LEU A 153 10.06 -9.97 -25.42
C LEU A 153 11.05 -10.43 -24.33
N ILE A 154 10.52 -10.97 -23.25
CA ILE A 154 11.22 -11.62 -22.14
C ILE A 154 10.39 -12.86 -21.79
N GLU A 155 11.04 -13.98 -21.51
CA GLU A 155 10.35 -15.20 -21.07
C GLU A 155 9.98 -15.11 -19.59
N ALA A 156 8.71 -15.36 -19.29
CA ALA A 156 8.16 -15.41 -17.95
C ALA A 156 8.79 -16.58 -17.19
N PRO A 157 9.49 -16.33 -16.07
CA PRO A 157 9.98 -17.40 -15.20
C PRO A 157 8.83 -18.35 -14.85
N VAL A 158 9.02 -19.66 -15.01
CA VAL A 158 7.98 -20.65 -14.70
C VAL A 158 8.05 -20.95 -13.20
N LEU A 159 7.06 -20.48 -12.46
CA LEU A 159 6.94 -20.68 -11.02
C LEU A 159 5.65 -21.44 -10.69
N HIS A 160 5.59 -21.99 -9.48
CA HIS A 160 4.40 -22.71 -9.04
C HIS A 160 3.20 -21.74 -8.95
N PRO A 161 2.04 -22.08 -9.53
CA PRO A 161 0.89 -21.16 -9.63
C PRO A 161 0.41 -20.65 -8.27
N MET A 162 0.49 -21.47 -7.21
CA MET A 162 0.16 -21.06 -5.84
C MET A 162 1.05 -19.94 -5.30
N SER A 163 2.36 -19.96 -5.59
CA SER A 163 3.26 -18.90 -5.11
C SER A 163 3.06 -17.61 -5.90
N GLU A 164 2.86 -17.71 -7.22
CA GLU A 164 2.52 -16.56 -8.08
C GLU A 164 1.18 -15.92 -7.66
N GLY A 165 0.18 -16.75 -7.37
CA GLY A 165 -1.13 -16.33 -6.86
C GLY A 165 -1.01 -15.60 -5.52
N LEU A 166 -0.35 -16.22 -4.54
CA LEU A 166 -0.16 -15.63 -3.22
C LEU A 166 0.56 -14.27 -3.28
N PHE A 167 1.68 -14.21 -4.02
CA PHE A 167 2.46 -12.99 -4.19
C PHE A 167 1.62 -11.86 -4.79
N ASN A 168 0.98 -12.11 -5.94
CA ASN A 168 0.20 -11.09 -6.63
C ASN A 168 -1.05 -10.69 -5.86
N LEU A 169 -1.63 -11.59 -5.06
CA LEU A 169 -2.74 -11.26 -4.16
C LEU A 169 -2.31 -10.24 -3.11
N VAL A 170 -1.20 -10.49 -2.41
CA VAL A 170 -0.69 -9.60 -1.36
C VAL A 170 -0.35 -8.24 -1.97
N ILE A 171 0.42 -8.21 -3.05
CA ILE A 171 0.84 -6.96 -3.70
C ILE A 171 -0.35 -6.15 -4.27
N ALA A 172 -1.35 -6.82 -4.86
CA ALA A 172 -2.56 -6.14 -5.31
C ALA A 172 -3.35 -5.54 -4.15
N TRP A 173 -3.39 -6.24 -3.01
CA TRP A 173 -3.96 -5.72 -1.78
C TRP A 173 -3.21 -4.47 -1.30
N THR A 174 -1.87 -4.53 -1.28
CA THR A 174 -1.00 -3.41 -0.93
C THR A 174 -1.19 -2.19 -1.83
N LEU A 175 -1.33 -2.41 -3.15
CA LEU A 175 -1.60 -1.33 -4.10
C LEU A 175 -2.86 -0.56 -3.73
N MET A 176 -3.94 -1.25 -3.33
CA MET A 176 -5.19 -0.60 -2.93
C MET A 176 -5.12 0.11 -1.57
N PHE A 177 -4.10 -0.15 -0.75
CA PHE A 177 -3.86 0.68 0.43
C PHE A 177 -3.37 2.09 0.07
N ALA A 178 -2.80 2.33 -1.13
CA ALA A 178 -2.27 3.65 -1.47
C ALA A 178 -3.34 4.77 -1.35
N PRO A 179 -4.50 4.69 -2.04
CA PRO A 179 -5.54 5.71 -1.92
C PRO A 179 -6.04 5.89 -0.49
N LEU A 180 -6.09 4.81 0.30
CA LEU A 180 -6.50 4.85 1.70
C LEU A 180 -5.48 5.55 2.60
N LEU A 181 -4.19 5.27 2.43
CA LEU A 181 -3.10 5.92 3.17
C LEU A 181 -3.02 7.41 2.82
N TYR A 182 -3.12 7.75 1.53
CA TYR A 182 -3.09 9.14 1.09
C TYR A 182 -4.31 9.93 1.53
N THR A 183 -5.45 9.31 1.79
CA THR A 183 -6.65 10.02 2.26
C THR A 183 -6.85 9.93 3.77
N ASP A 184 -5.95 9.27 4.49
CA ASP A 184 -6.08 9.10 5.92
C ASP A 184 -6.10 10.46 6.66
N LYS A 185 -7.12 10.72 7.47
CA LYS A 185 -7.26 11.94 8.26
C LYS A 185 -6.15 12.14 9.29
N LEU A 186 -5.50 11.03 9.70
CA LEU A 186 -4.40 11.05 10.65
C LEU A 186 -3.02 11.01 9.96
N ARG A 187 -2.98 11.08 8.63
CA ARG A 187 -1.74 10.97 7.84
C ARG A 187 -0.71 12.03 8.19
N ASP A 188 -1.16 13.24 8.57
CA ASP A 188 -0.26 14.38 8.76
C ASP A 188 0.62 14.21 10.01
N ARG A 189 0.22 13.35 10.95
CA ARG A 189 1.04 12.92 12.10
C ARG A 189 2.26 12.09 11.68
N PHE A 190 2.22 11.51 10.48
CA PHE A 190 3.37 10.87 9.87
C PHE A 190 4.26 11.93 9.20
N LYS A 191 5.34 12.31 9.88
CA LYS A 191 6.25 13.36 9.41
C LYS A 191 7.07 12.98 8.18
N GLY A 192 7.20 11.68 7.88
CA GLY A 192 7.90 11.17 6.71
C GLY A 192 7.12 11.36 5.41
N SER A 193 7.72 10.93 4.30
CA SER A 193 7.03 10.89 3.00
C SER A 193 6.14 9.66 2.90
N ILE A 194 4.83 9.86 2.71
CA ILE A 194 3.88 8.76 2.46
C ILE A 194 4.25 8.05 1.15
N ASP A 195 4.80 8.76 0.15
CA ASP A 195 5.26 8.18 -1.10
C ASP A 195 6.37 7.15 -0.86
N VAL A 196 7.31 7.49 0.02
CA VAL A 196 8.42 6.61 0.39
C VAL A 196 7.91 5.43 1.22
N LEU A 197 7.02 5.68 2.17
CA LEU A 197 6.40 4.63 2.98
C LEU A 197 5.67 3.61 2.10
N TRP A 198 4.81 4.09 1.20
CA TRP A 198 4.05 3.25 0.30
C TRP A 198 4.97 2.55 -0.72
N GLY A 199 6.00 3.24 -1.23
CA GLY A 199 6.99 2.64 -2.11
C GLY A 199 7.71 1.47 -1.45
N PHE A 200 8.17 1.62 -0.20
CA PHE A 200 8.78 0.52 0.55
C PHE A 200 7.77 -0.56 0.94
N GLN A 201 6.53 -0.18 1.25
CA GLN A 201 5.43 -1.09 1.50
C GLN A 201 5.19 -2.01 0.30
N MET A 202 5.36 -1.55 -0.94
CA MET A 202 5.25 -2.44 -2.13
C MET A 202 6.34 -3.53 -2.20
N PHE A 203 7.42 -3.42 -1.41
CA PHE A 203 8.50 -4.43 -1.34
C PHE A 203 8.49 -5.24 -0.03
N LEU A 204 8.22 -4.60 1.11
CA LEU A 204 8.25 -5.18 2.47
C LEU A 204 6.95 -4.86 3.23
N THR A 205 5.84 -5.17 2.58
CA THR A 205 4.41 -5.03 2.90
C THR A 205 3.95 -5.06 4.36
N ASN A 206 4.68 -5.65 5.28
CA ASN A 206 4.31 -5.74 6.71
C ASN A 206 5.11 -4.78 7.57
N THR A 207 6.36 -4.54 7.20
CA THR A 207 7.36 -3.83 8.00
C THR A 207 7.04 -2.33 8.10
N PHE A 208 6.30 -1.78 7.15
CA PHE A 208 6.02 -0.33 7.10
C PHE A 208 4.60 0.05 7.54
N LEU A 209 3.68 -0.92 7.56
CA LEU A 209 2.29 -0.65 7.94
C LEU A 209 2.09 -0.58 9.45
N ILE A 210 2.73 -1.44 10.25
CA ILE A 210 2.62 -1.38 11.72
C ILE A 210 3.20 -0.06 12.26
N PRO A 211 4.40 0.40 11.84
CA PRO A 211 4.90 1.71 12.25
C PRO A 211 3.98 2.85 11.83
N TYR A 212 3.40 2.80 10.63
CA TYR A 212 2.41 3.79 10.20
C TYR A 212 1.23 3.87 11.17
N MET A 213 0.67 2.71 11.53
CA MET A 213 -0.45 2.61 12.47
C MET A 213 -0.06 3.10 13.88
N ALA A 214 1.19 2.90 14.31
CA ALA A 214 1.66 3.41 15.59
C ALA A 214 1.87 4.94 15.57
N ILE A 215 2.45 5.48 14.50
CA ILE A 215 2.77 6.91 14.37
C ILE A 215 1.50 7.75 14.22
N ARG A 216 0.50 7.28 13.46
CA ARG A 216 -0.77 8.01 13.30
C ARG A 216 -1.55 8.17 14.61
N LEU A 217 -1.20 7.41 15.66
CA LEU A 217 -1.77 7.55 17.00
C LEU A 217 -1.10 8.64 17.85
N ASN A 218 -0.03 9.28 17.38
CA ASN A 218 0.60 10.41 18.07
C ASN A 218 -0.41 11.54 18.35
N GLU A 219 -0.09 12.38 19.34
CA GLU A 219 -0.80 13.64 19.53
C GLU A 219 -0.61 14.55 18.32
N ALA A 220 -1.65 15.32 17.97
CA ALA A 220 -1.52 16.32 16.92
C ALA A 220 -0.69 17.48 17.48
N GLU A 221 0.28 17.96 16.72
CA GLU A 221 1.07 19.12 17.11
C GLU A 221 0.26 20.39 16.82
N GLU A 222 0.44 21.45 17.62
CA GLU A 222 -0.30 22.71 17.47
C GLU A 222 -0.07 23.38 16.10
N ASP A 223 1.03 23.02 15.42
CA ASP A 223 1.44 23.49 14.09
C ASP A 223 1.13 22.49 12.95
N ASP A 224 0.31 21.44 13.19
CA ASP A 224 -0.11 20.49 12.16
C ASP A 224 -1.08 21.17 11.16
N THR A 225 -0.52 21.99 10.27
CA THR A 225 -1.22 22.50 9.10
C THR A 225 -1.41 21.35 8.09
N PRO A 226 -2.58 21.27 7.42
CA PRO A 226 -2.82 20.23 6.42
C PRO A 226 -1.70 20.18 5.41
N ARG A 227 -0.98 19.06 5.34
CA ARG A 227 0.13 18.93 4.40
C ARG A 227 -0.43 18.78 3.00
N LYS A 228 0.11 19.59 2.08
CA LYS A 228 -0.19 19.47 0.66
C LYS A 228 0.13 18.05 0.20
N THR A 229 -0.84 17.42 -0.47
CA THR A 229 -0.68 16.11 -1.09
C THR A 229 0.46 16.13 -2.12
N SER A 230 1.27 15.08 -2.10
CA SER A 230 2.30 14.87 -3.12
C SER A 230 1.67 14.66 -4.51
N GLN A 231 2.45 14.80 -5.57
CA GLN A 231 1.97 14.50 -6.93
C GLN A 231 1.53 13.04 -7.05
N LEU A 232 2.30 12.11 -6.48
CA LEU A 232 1.94 10.70 -6.46
C LEU A 232 0.66 10.47 -5.66
N GLY A 233 0.54 11.09 -4.49
CA GLY A 233 -0.68 11.05 -3.68
C GLY A 233 -1.89 11.55 -4.45
N SER A 234 -1.79 12.70 -5.12
CA SER A 234 -2.87 13.25 -5.96
C SER A 234 -3.27 12.30 -7.09
N VAL A 235 -2.31 11.68 -7.78
CA VAL A 235 -2.59 10.69 -8.83
C VAL A 235 -3.29 9.47 -8.24
N MET A 236 -2.83 8.98 -7.09
CA MET A 236 -3.39 7.80 -6.43
C MET A 236 -4.79 8.05 -5.86
N THR A 237 -5.08 9.25 -5.36
CA THR A 237 -6.42 9.60 -4.86
C THR A 237 -7.40 9.88 -5.99
N ASN A 238 -6.98 10.62 -7.02
CA ASN A 238 -7.83 10.90 -8.19
C ASN A 238 -8.05 9.64 -9.04
N GLY A 239 -7.05 8.76 -9.11
CA GLY A 239 -7.10 7.47 -9.77
C GLY A 239 -7.65 6.34 -8.90
N ALA A 240 -8.20 6.62 -7.70
CA ALA A 240 -8.61 5.60 -6.74
C ALA A 240 -9.53 4.53 -7.35
N VAL A 241 -10.49 4.94 -8.20
CA VAL A 241 -11.38 4.01 -8.92
C VAL A 241 -10.58 3.00 -9.75
N ILE A 242 -9.60 3.48 -10.53
CA ILE A 242 -8.77 2.62 -11.40
C ILE A 242 -7.92 1.69 -10.54
N ILE A 243 -7.33 2.20 -9.46
CA ILE A 243 -6.51 1.43 -8.52
C ILE A 243 -7.34 0.34 -7.84
N GLY A 244 -8.54 0.67 -7.37
CA GLY A 244 -9.46 -0.27 -6.74
C GLY A 244 -9.93 -1.36 -7.69
N LEU A 245 -10.28 -1.01 -8.94
CA LEU A 245 -10.69 -1.99 -9.95
C LEU A 245 -9.53 -2.88 -10.38
N THR A 246 -8.35 -2.31 -10.61
CA THR A 246 -7.14 -3.05 -11.01
C THR A 246 -6.71 -3.99 -9.89
N GLY A 247 -6.58 -3.48 -8.66
CA GLY A 247 -6.21 -4.29 -7.50
C GLY A 247 -7.23 -5.40 -7.23
N GLY A 248 -8.54 -5.09 -7.27
CA GLY A 248 -9.60 -6.09 -7.12
C GLY A 248 -9.58 -7.17 -8.21
N LEU A 249 -9.36 -6.78 -9.47
CA LEU A 249 -9.23 -7.70 -10.59
C LEU A 249 -8.00 -8.60 -10.44
N VAL A 250 -6.83 -8.02 -10.13
CA VAL A 250 -5.61 -8.81 -9.91
C VAL A 250 -5.77 -9.75 -8.73
N SER A 251 -6.37 -9.32 -7.61
CA SER A 251 -6.67 -10.21 -6.48
C SER A 251 -7.58 -11.38 -6.86
N LEU A 252 -8.62 -11.14 -7.67
CA LEU A 252 -9.48 -12.21 -8.17
C LEU A 252 -8.71 -13.15 -9.12
N LEU A 253 -7.94 -12.59 -10.04
CA LEU A 253 -7.10 -13.34 -10.97
C LEU A 253 -6.06 -14.17 -10.21
N SER A 254 -5.48 -13.66 -9.13
CA SER A 254 -4.54 -14.41 -8.29
C SER A 254 -5.14 -15.67 -7.71
N ILE A 255 -6.39 -15.60 -7.23
CA ILE A 255 -7.11 -16.77 -6.70
C ILE A 255 -7.33 -17.78 -7.83
N VAL A 256 -7.84 -17.32 -8.98
CA VAL A 256 -8.07 -18.19 -10.15
C VAL A 256 -6.75 -18.80 -10.65
N TRP A 257 -5.68 -18.02 -10.71
CA TRP A 257 -4.35 -18.43 -11.16
C TRP A 257 -3.73 -19.47 -10.23
N ALA A 258 -3.89 -19.34 -8.92
CA ALA A 258 -3.40 -20.32 -7.96
C ALA A 258 -3.95 -21.74 -8.24
N PHE A 259 -5.22 -21.84 -8.63
CA PHE A 259 -5.89 -23.12 -8.87
C PHE A 259 -5.82 -23.61 -10.32
N TYR A 260 -5.84 -22.71 -11.31
CA TYR A 260 -5.97 -23.05 -12.73
C TYR A 260 -4.85 -22.51 -13.61
N GLY A 261 -4.03 -21.61 -13.08
CA GLY A 261 -2.88 -21.05 -13.78
C GLY A 261 -1.82 -22.10 -14.08
N ARG A 262 -0.97 -21.76 -15.05
CA ARG A 262 0.15 -22.57 -15.52
C ARG A 262 -0.24 -23.99 -15.97
N GLY A 263 -1.21 -24.10 -16.86
CA GLY A 263 -1.58 -25.39 -17.48
C GLY A 263 -0.49 -25.98 -18.39
N ASP A 264 0.52 -25.19 -18.72
CA ASP A 264 1.76 -25.57 -19.41
C ASP A 264 2.76 -26.30 -18.50
N GLY A 265 2.62 -26.18 -17.17
CA GLY A 265 3.46 -26.89 -16.21
C GLY A 265 2.78 -28.12 -15.62
N ASN A 266 3.53 -29.20 -15.44
CA ASN A 266 3.07 -30.42 -14.80
C ASN A 266 3.01 -30.24 -13.26
N PHE A 267 2.18 -29.29 -12.80
CA PHE A 267 2.04 -28.89 -11.39
C PHE A 267 1.03 -29.71 -10.59
N GLY A 268 0.64 -30.88 -11.11
CA GLY A 268 -0.29 -31.78 -10.42
C GLY A 268 -1.72 -31.27 -10.35
N ASP A 269 -2.53 -32.00 -9.57
CA ASP A 269 -3.93 -31.68 -9.33
C ASP A 269 -4.14 -30.64 -8.21
N LEU A 270 -5.39 -30.38 -7.84
CA LEU A 270 -5.70 -29.42 -6.77
C LEU A 270 -5.10 -29.83 -5.40
N GLY A 271 -4.98 -31.14 -5.14
CA GLY A 271 -4.37 -31.67 -3.93
C GLY A 271 -2.87 -31.40 -3.90
N ASP A 272 -2.17 -31.73 -4.98
CA ASP A 272 -0.73 -31.49 -5.12
C ASP A 272 -0.38 -30.01 -4.93
N ARG A 273 -1.21 -29.12 -5.49
CA ARG A 273 -1.03 -27.67 -5.35
C ARG A 273 -1.22 -27.18 -3.92
N LEU A 274 -2.20 -27.71 -3.19
CA LEU A 274 -2.42 -27.35 -1.79
C LEU A 274 -1.33 -27.91 -0.88
N GLU A 275 -0.83 -29.11 -1.14
CA GLU A 275 0.32 -29.69 -0.45
C GLU A 275 1.58 -28.85 -0.68
N PHE A 276 1.81 -28.42 -1.94
CA PHE A 276 2.88 -27.47 -2.24
C PHE A 276 2.71 -26.17 -1.45
N LEU A 277 1.51 -25.59 -1.40
CA LEU A 277 1.28 -24.34 -0.67
C LEU A 277 1.59 -24.52 0.83
N GLN A 278 1.14 -25.61 1.44
CA GLN A 278 1.43 -25.89 2.84
C GLN A 278 2.95 -26.03 3.09
N SER A 279 3.64 -26.78 2.22
CA SER A 279 5.10 -26.92 2.27
C SER A 279 5.80 -25.56 2.10
N TYR A 280 5.38 -24.77 1.10
CA TYR A 280 5.94 -23.47 0.77
C TYR A 280 5.82 -22.48 1.94
N LEU A 281 4.65 -22.41 2.57
CA LEU A 281 4.40 -21.56 3.74
C LEU A 281 5.25 -21.95 4.97
N GLY A 282 5.60 -23.25 5.10
CA GLY A 282 6.36 -23.78 6.22
C GLY A 282 7.88 -23.87 5.98
N SER A 283 8.34 -23.62 4.76
CA SER A 283 9.75 -23.73 4.36
C SER A 283 10.36 -22.42 3.89
N GLU A 284 9.58 -21.53 3.28
CA GLU A 284 10.09 -20.29 2.68
C GLU A 284 9.71 -19.06 3.53
N ARG A 285 10.72 -18.26 3.87
CA ARG A 285 10.54 -17.06 4.69
C ARG A 285 9.68 -16.01 4.00
N LEU A 286 9.84 -15.88 2.69
CA LEU A 286 9.03 -14.98 1.86
C LEU A 286 7.54 -15.34 1.93
N ALA A 287 7.23 -16.63 1.78
CA ALA A 287 5.86 -17.14 1.86
C ALA A 287 5.26 -16.94 3.25
N TYR A 288 6.05 -17.20 4.29
CA TYR A 288 5.68 -16.97 5.67
C TYR A 288 5.39 -15.49 5.97
N ALA A 289 6.17 -14.56 5.40
CA ALA A 289 5.92 -13.13 5.52
C ALA A 289 4.58 -12.71 4.88
N PHE A 290 4.21 -13.30 3.75
CA PHE A 290 2.91 -13.04 3.11
C PHE A 290 1.72 -13.46 3.97
N ILE A 291 1.84 -14.50 4.81
CA ILE A 291 0.79 -14.85 5.78
C ILE A 291 0.60 -13.69 6.76
N TRP A 292 1.70 -13.15 7.29
CA TRP A 292 1.64 -12.03 8.21
C TRP A 292 1.10 -10.77 7.55
N ASP A 293 1.42 -10.51 6.28
CA ASP A 293 0.79 -9.44 5.51
C ASP A 293 -0.72 -9.59 5.46
N ILE A 294 -1.22 -10.78 5.12
CA ILE A 294 -2.65 -11.05 5.07
C ILE A 294 -3.28 -10.82 6.45
N CYS A 295 -2.70 -11.36 7.51
CA CYS A 295 -3.19 -11.16 8.88
C CYS A 295 -3.26 -9.68 9.27
N LEU A 296 -2.20 -8.91 8.98
CA LEU A 296 -2.17 -7.48 9.28
C LEU A 296 -3.17 -6.71 8.42
N TYR A 297 -3.33 -7.07 7.14
CA TYR A 297 -4.29 -6.42 6.25
C TYR A 297 -5.72 -6.67 6.69
N LEU A 298 -6.03 -7.88 7.17
CA LEU A 298 -7.35 -8.20 7.75
C LEU A 298 -7.69 -7.33 8.96
N VAL A 299 -6.70 -6.89 9.74
CA VAL A 299 -6.89 -6.02 10.90
C VAL A 299 -6.88 -4.54 10.51
N PHE A 300 -5.90 -4.11 9.73
CA PHE A 300 -5.69 -2.70 9.41
C PHE A 300 -6.62 -2.17 8.34
N GLN A 301 -7.07 -3.00 7.39
CA GLN A 301 -8.08 -2.59 6.40
C GLN A 301 -9.36 -2.06 7.06
N PRO A 302 -10.08 -2.84 7.90
CA PRO A 302 -11.33 -2.35 8.50
C PRO A 302 -11.09 -1.18 9.44
N TRP A 303 -9.95 -1.14 10.14
CA TRP A 303 -9.59 -0.03 11.01
C TRP A 303 -9.39 1.27 10.20
N LEU A 304 -8.50 1.26 9.20
CA LEU A 304 -8.19 2.45 8.40
C LEU A 304 -9.41 2.94 7.61
N ILE A 305 -10.19 2.04 7.01
CA ILE A 305 -11.44 2.43 6.32
C ILE A 305 -12.42 3.04 7.32
N GLY A 306 -12.55 2.44 8.51
CA GLY A 306 -13.43 2.92 9.58
C GLY A 306 -13.13 4.33 10.03
N ASP A 307 -11.84 4.65 10.19
CA ASP A 307 -11.38 5.98 10.56
C ASP A 307 -11.60 7.02 9.46
N ASN A 308 -11.76 6.58 8.21
CA ASN A 308 -11.77 7.42 7.02
C ASN A 308 -13.10 7.41 6.24
N LEU A 309 -14.20 7.02 6.90
CA LEU A 309 -15.54 7.02 6.30
C LEU A 309 -16.02 8.42 5.89
N GLN A 310 -15.49 9.50 6.46
CA GLN A 310 -15.84 10.87 6.07
C GLN A 310 -15.40 11.24 4.63
N ASN A 311 -14.42 10.50 4.09
CA ASN A 311 -13.93 10.66 2.71
C ASN A 311 -14.79 9.90 1.71
N VAL A 312 -15.75 9.09 2.17
CA VAL A 312 -16.64 8.31 1.32
C VAL A 312 -17.88 9.15 0.99
N ARG A 313 -18.44 8.97 -0.20
CA ARG A 313 -19.74 9.56 -0.61
C ARG A 313 -20.82 9.26 0.44
N GLN A 314 -21.59 10.27 0.83
CA GLN A 314 -22.54 10.18 1.95
C GLN A 314 -23.58 9.06 1.80
N ASP A 315 -24.03 8.80 0.57
CA ASP A 315 -25.01 7.74 0.27
C ASP A 315 -24.41 6.32 0.31
N LYS A 316 -23.08 6.19 0.34
CA LYS A 316 -22.35 4.91 0.33
C LYS A 316 -21.67 4.56 1.65
N ILE A 317 -21.66 5.46 2.64
CA ILE A 317 -20.98 5.25 3.93
C ILE A 317 -21.43 3.94 4.60
N ALA A 318 -22.73 3.67 4.66
CA ALA A 318 -23.26 2.47 5.31
C ALA A 318 -22.75 1.18 4.65
N SER A 319 -22.73 1.15 3.31
CA SER A 319 -22.24 0.01 2.53
C SER A 319 -20.74 -0.20 2.73
N VAL A 320 -19.93 0.85 2.65
CA VAL A 320 -18.47 0.75 2.84
C VAL A 320 -18.15 0.34 4.29
N ASN A 321 -18.89 0.85 5.27
CA ASN A 321 -18.70 0.48 6.68
C ASN A 321 -18.99 -1.01 6.97
N LEU A 322 -19.91 -1.62 6.21
CA LEU A 322 -20.14 -3.07 6.27
C LEU A 322 -19.05 -3.84 5.52
N LEU A 323 -18.72 -3.41 4.30
CA LEU A 323 -17.76 -4.11 3.44
C LEU A 323 -16.31 -4.00 3.91
N ARG A 324 -15.97 -3.05 4.79
CA ARG A 324 -14.60 -2.85 5.29
C ARG A 324 -13.97 -4.09 5.92
N PHE A 325 -14.77 -5.01 6.43
CA PHE A 325 -14.34 -6.28 7.04
C PHE A 325 -14.14 -7.41 6.03
N VAL A 326 -14.60 -7.24 4.79
CA VAL A 326 -14.45 -8.24 3.74
C VAL A 326 -13.06 -8.07 3.10
N PRO A 327 -12.18 -9.08 3.15
CA PRO A 327 -10.82 -9.03 2.58
C PRO A 327 -10.84 -8.53 1.14
N VAL A 328 -9.95 -7.60 0.77
CA VAL A 328 -9.84 -6.98 -0.57
C VAL A 328 -11.07 -6.14 -0.96
N VAL A 329 -12.27 -6.69 -0.87
CA VAL A 329 -13.56 -6.06 -1.24
C VAL A 329 -13.80 -4.77 -0.49
N GLY A 330 -13.43 -4.69 0.79
CA GLY A 330 -13.52 -3.46 1.56
C GLY A 330 -12.73 -2.29 0.95
N LEU A 331 -11.50 -2.56 0.50
CA LEU A 331 -10.67 -1.55 -0.16
C LEU A 331 -11.19 -1.19 -1.55
N VAL A 332 -11.65 -2.19 -2.33
CA VAL A 332 -12.30 -1.93 -3.62
C VAL A 332 -13.50 -1.00 -3.43
N ALA A 333 -14.37 -1.31 -2.47
CA ALA A 333 -15.54 -0.50 -2.16
C ALA A 333 -15.17 0.92 -1.70
N TYR A 334 -14.13 1.05 -0.85
CA TYR A 334 -13.60 2.34 -0.42
C TYR A 334 -13.12 3.16 -1.61
N CYS A 335 -12.26 2.59 -2.47
CA CYS A 335 -11.69 3.25 -3.63
C CYS A 335 -12.76 3.69 -4.65
N LEU A 336 -13.78 2.86 -4.88
CA LEU A 336 -14.90 3.17 -5.78
C LEU A 336 -15.85 4.25 -5.24
N CYS A 337 -15.89 4.43 -3.93
CA CYS A 337 -16.79 5.36 -3.26
C CYS A 337 -16.08 6.57 -2.65
N LEU A 338 -14.79 6.72 -2.91
CA LEU A 338 -14.00 7.87 -2.47
C LEU A 338 -14.53 9.15 -3.11
N ASP A 339 -14.71 10.18 -2.30
CA ASP A 339 -15.17 11.51 -2.71
C ASP A 339 -13.96 12.38 -3.03
N THR A 340 -13.56 12.40 -4.29
CA THR A 340 -12.39 13.17 -4.77
C THR A 340 -12.65 14.68 -4.83
N GLY A 341 -13.89 15.13 -4.59
CA GLY A 341 -14.28 16.55 -4.64
C GLY A 341 -14.02 17.32 -3.35
N LYS A 342 -13.65 16.63 -2.26
CA LYS A 342 -13.15 17.24 -1.04
C LYS A 342 -11.62 17.25 -1.12
N GLU A 343 -11.06 18.19 -1.86
CA GLU A 343 -9.64 18.52 -1.67
C GLU A 343 -9.49 18.96 -0.20
N THR A 344 -8.81 18.13 0.59
CA THR A 344 -8.45 18.40 1.99
C THR A 344 -7.26 19.32 2.10
#